data_AF-A0AAD1V763-F1
#
_entry.id   AF-A0AAD1V763-F1
#
_cell.length_a   1.000
_cell.length_b   1.000
_cell.length_c   1.000
_cell.angle_alpha   90.00
_cell.angle_beta   90.00
_cell.angle_gamma   90.00
#
_symmetry.space_group_name_H-M   'P 1'
#
loop_
_entity.id
_entity.type
_entity.pdbx_description
1 polymer ?
#
loop_
_entity_poly.entity_id
_entity_poly.type
_entity_poly.pdbx_seq_one_letter_code
_entity_poly.pdbx_strand_id
1 'polypeptide(L)'
;MAKTNIYDDRKIRSVDVTHPNSSSVGFTYFFKTPVDSSEVTVLGQKNWTPGAPVTGLSFPAIMGTRKPHPIRVRNSAKGITTFCSTAKLAEAKAAGWSRAKKPAFNVKRSNTFPGAGNLRGALVVYVAVPSGGVNLKWGWKMPFAQALKIGVTDLGSLGIKITNTDAEWADLVLGCNSVRPPRTSKTVFDGGTGKGDTITTFYDPSVTLAYPWKPAGDGSIFEI
;
A
#
# COMPACT_ATOMS: atom_id res chain seq x y z
N MET A 1 -12.93 31.71 12.96
CA MET A 1 -11.98 31.06 13.89
C MET A 1 -11.42 29.81 13.22
N ALA A 2 -10.11 29.70 13.07
CA ALA A 2 -9.48 28.47 12.61
C ALA A 2 -9.70 27.39 13.67
N LYS A 3 -10.12 26.19 13.27
CA LYS A 3 -10.19 25.02 14.17
C LYS A 3 -8.76 24.52 14.34
N THR A 4 -8.05 25.13 15.28
CA THR A 4 -6.64 24.81 15.60
C THR A 4 -6.52 23.68 16.62
N ASN A 5 -7.63 23.16 17.16
CA ASN A 5 -7.54 22.24 18.29
C ASN A 5 -7.29 20.80 17.83
N ILE A 6 -6.12 20.28 18.18
CA ILE A 6 -5.74 18.86 18.01
C ILE A 6 -6.76 17.92 18.69
N TYR A 7 -7.53 18.46 19.64
CA TYR A 7 -8.55 17.82 20.48
C TYR A 7 -10.00 17.91 19.97
N ASP A 8 -10.26 18.53 18.82
CA ASP A 8 -11.62 18.51 18.24
C ASP A 8 -12.03 17.06 17.90
N ASP A 9 -13.31 16.74 18.14
CA ASP A 9 -13.87 15.41 17.92
C ASP A 9 -13.65 14.95 16.47
N ARG A 10 -12.86 13.89 16.30
CA ARG A 10 -12.43 13.42 14.98
C ARG A 10 -13.36 12.33 14.49
N LYS A 11 -14.12 12.65 13.45
CA LYS A 11 -15.05 11.72 12.82
C LYS A 11 -14.31 10.73 11.92
N ILE A 12 -14.78 9.49 11.90
CA ILE A 12 -14.29 8.47 10.96
C ILE A 12 -14.89 8.78 9.59
N ARG A 13 -14.04 8.87 8.59
CA ARG A 13 -14.37 9.12 7.20
C ARG A 13 -13.66 8.13 6.29
N SER A 14 -14.17 7.97 5.07
CA SER A 14 -13.42 7.28 4.03
C SER A 14 -13.41 8.05 2.72
N VAL A 15 -12.45 7.72 1.86
CA VAL A 15 -12.36 8.18 0.48
C VAL A 15 -12.01 6.98 -0.39
N ASP A 16 -12.72 6.80 -1.49
CA ASP A 16 -12.38 5.77 -2.47
C ASP A 16 -11.19 6.24 -3.31
N VAL A 17 -10.24 5.35 -3.49
CA VAL A 17 -9.07 5.55 -4.34
C VAL A 17 -9.09 4.48 -5.41
N THR A 18 -9.31 4.89 -6.65
CA THR A 18 -9.22 4.00 -7.80
C THR A 18 -7.77 3.83 -8.24
N HIS A 19 -7.48 2.69 -8.83
CA HIS A 19 -6.21 2.43 -9.47
C HIS A 19 -6.00 3.42 -10.63
N PRO A 20 -4.78 3.95 -10.85
CA PRO A 20 -4.55 4.94 -11.92
C PRO A 20 -4.89 4.40 -13.30
N ASN A 21 -4.74 3.09 -13.49
CA ASN A 21 -4.96 2.41 -14.77
C ASN A 21 -6.29 1.62 -14.82
N SER A 22 -7.13 1.69 -13.78
CA SER A 22 -8.43 1.01 -13.78
C SER A 22 -9.41 1.66 -12.80
N SER A 23 -10.62 1.96 -13.27
CA SER A 23 -11.73 2.45 -12.45
C SER A 23 -12.51 1.34 -11.74
N SER A 24 -12.37 0.08 -12.17
CA SER A 24 -13.03 -1.08 -11.54
C SER A 24 -12.26 -1.65 -10.35
N VAL A 25 -10.98 -1.27 -10.23
CA VAL A 25 -10.12 -1.69 -9.13
C VAL A 25 -9.80 -0.47 -8.27
N GLY A 26 -10.03 -0.58 -6.97
CA GLY A 26 -9.83 0.51 -6.05
C GLY A 26 -9.82 0.03 -4.61
N PHE A 27 -9.70 0.98 -3.70
CA PHE A 27 -9.70 0.74 -2.27
C PHE A 27 -10.43 1.86 -1.55
N THR A 28 -11.17 1.52 -0.51
CA THR A 28 -11.80 2.52 0.35
C THR A 28 -10.86 2.83 1.52
N TYR A 29 -10.23 4.01 1.48
CA TYR A 29 -9.25 4.42 2.49
C TYR A 29 -9.93 5.11 3.68
N PHE A 30 -9.82 4.52 4.86
CA PHE A 30 -10.41 5.04 6.10
C PHE A 30 -9.42 5.89 6.90
N PHE A 31 -9.93 6.97 7.50
CA PHE A 31 -9.15 7.88 8.33
C PHE A 31 -10.03 8.68 9.30
N LYS A 32 -9.40 9.29 10.31
CA LYS A 32 -10.05 10.22 11.23
C LYS A 32 -9.75 11.66 10.84
N THR A 33 -10.74 12.55 10.85
CA THR A 33 -10.56 13.97 10.49
C THR A 33 -11.51 14.89 11.25
N PRO A 34 -11.10 16.13 11.58
CA PRO A 34 -11.97 17.13 12.23
C PRO A 34 -12.83 17.93 11.22
N VAL A 35 -12.95 17.46 9.97
CA VAL A 35 -13.73 18.11 8.92
C VAL A 35 -15.22 18.07 9.25
N ASP A 36 -15.89 19.21 9.07
CA ASP A 36 -17.33 19.32 9.28
C ASP A 36 -18.12 18.51 8.25
N SER A 37 -19.30 18.02 8.65
CA SER A 37 -20.17 17.21 7.78
C SER A 37 -20.59 17.92 6.50
N SER A 38 -20.68 19.25 6.50
CA SER A 38 -21.02 20.05 5.32
C SER A 38 -19.95 20.04 4.22
N GLU A 39 -18.70 19.72 4.55
CA GLU A 39 -17.58 19.72 3.58
C GLU A 39 -17.26 18.33 3.03
N VAL A 40 -17.87 17.30 3.61
CA VAL A 40 -17.65 15.90 3.25
C VAL A 40 -17.95 15.67 1.77
N THR A 41 -19.10 16.16 1.29
CA THR A 41 -19.51 16.01 -0.12
C THR A 41 -18.55 16.73 -1.07
N VAL A 42 -18.12 17.95 -0.71
CA VAL A 42 -17.18 18.76 -1.48
C VAL A 42 -15.81 18.08 -1.60
N LEU A 43 -15.41 17.34 -0.57
CA LEU A 43 -14.14 16.61 -0.55
C LEU A 43 -14.25 15.19 -1.12
N GLY A 44 -15.46 14.73 -1.44
CA GLY A 44 -15.73 13.36 -1.87
C GLY A 44 -15.46 12.32 -0.78
N GLN A 45 -15.69 12.69 0.49
CA GLN A 45 -15.58 11.81 1.63
C GLN A 45 -16.91 11.09 1.88
N LYS A 46 -16.86 9.92 2.53
CA LYS A 46 -18.04 9.22 3.07
C LYS A 46 -18.01 9.26 4.59
N ASN A 47 -19.19 9.38 5.21
CA ASN A 47 -19.34 9.41 6.67
C ASN A 47 -19.58 8.01 7.22
N TRP A 48 -18.95 7.71 8.35
CA TRP A 48 -19.14 6.45 9.05
C TRP A 48 -19.44 6.69 10.52
N THR A 49 -20.38 5.91 11.05
CA THR A 49 -20.76 5.94 12.46
C THR A 49 -19.91 4.93 13.23
N PRO A 50 -19.18 5.34 14.29
CA PRO A 50 -18.44 4.40 15.13
C PRO A 50 -19.36 3.30 15.68
N GLY A 51 -18.89 2.04 15.62
CA GLY A 51 -19.63 0.88 16.12
C GLY A 51 -20.72 0.33 15.20
N ALA A 52 -21.06 1.03 14.11
CA ALA A 52 -21.99 0.51 13.10
C ALA A 52 -21.26 -0.45 12.14
N PRO A 53 -21.92 -1.52 11.64
CA PRO A 53 -21.38 -2.35 10.58
C PRO A 53 -21.07 -1.52 9.33
N VAL A 54 -19.88 -1.71 8.76
CA VAL A 54 -19.47 -1.05 7.53
C VAL A 54 -20.11 -1.81 6.36
N THR A 55 -21.16 -1.24 5.78
CA THR A 55 -21.89 -1.81 4.64
C THR A 55 -21.80 -0.88 3.43
N GLY A 56 -22.00 -1.40 2.21
CA GLY A 56 -22.04 -0.60 0.98
C GLY A 56 -20.69 -0.03 0.54
N LEU A 57 -19.59 -0.71 0.86
CA LEU A 57 -18.28 -0.36 0.31
C LEU A 57 -18.23 -0.66 -1.18
N SER A 58 -17.73 0.31 -1.93
CA SER A 58 -17.48 0.16 -3.37
C SER A 58 -16.22 -0.67 -3.63
N PHE A 59 -15.29 -0.71 -2.66
CA PHE A 59 -14.00 -1.35 -2.77
C PHE A 59 -13.53 -1.91 -1.41
N PRO A 60 -12.55 -2.83 -1.39
CA PRO A 60 -12.00 -3.34 -0.14
C PRO A 60 -11.48 -2.23 0.77
N ALA A 61 -11.73 -2.38 2.07
CA ALA A 61 -11.35 -1.39 3.08
C ALA A 61 -9.85 -1.43 3.37
N ILE A 62 -9.22 -0.26 3.41
CA ILE A 62 -7.80 -0.12 3.75
C ILE A 62 -7.58 0.98 4.79
N MET A 63 -6.59 0.79 5.66
CA MET A 63 -6.20 1.73 6.71
C MET A 63 -4.68 1.78 6.85
N GLY A 64 -4.13 2.97 7.09
CA GLY A 64 -2.71 3.14 7.40
C GLY A 64 -1.74 2.77 6.27
N THR A 65 -2.26 2.48 5.07
CA THR A 65 -1.46 2.15 3.89
C THR A 65 -0.63 3.36 3.45
N ARG A 66 0.53 3.10 2.85
CA ARG A 66 1.33 4.20 2.25
C ARG A 66 0.90 4.48 0.82
N LYS A 67 0.49 3.43 0.10
CA LYS A 67 -0.15 3.49 -1.21
C LYS A 67 -1.14 2.32 -1.36
N PRO A 68 -2.26 2.49 -2.07
CA PRO A 68 -2.77 3.76 -2.57
C PRO A 68 -3.24 4.64 -1.41
N HIS A 69 -3.08 5.95 -1.58
CA HIS A 69 -3.39 6.94 -0.54
C HIS A 69 -4.04 8.14 -1.20
N PRO A 70 -5.19 8.64 -0.69
CA PRO A 70 -5.87 9.75 -1.33
C PRO A 70 -5.02 11.02 -1.33
N ILE A 71 -5.44 11.99 -2.13
CA ILE A 71 -4.76 13.28 -2.20
C ILE A 71 -5.03 14.04 -0.91
N ARG A 72 -3.95 14.55 -0.31
CA ARG A 72 -4.03 15.37 0.91
C ARG A 72 -4.28 16.82 0.52
N VAL A 73 -5.28 17.44 1.14
CA VAL A 73 -5.66 18.83 0.92
C VAL A 73 -5.66 19.59 2.24
N ARG A 74 -5.39 20.89 2.17
CA ARG A 74 -5.34 21.82 3.30
C ARG A 74 -6.24 23.01 3.01
N ASN A 75 -7.04 23.40 4.01
CA ASN A 75 -7.71 24.68 4.04
C ASN A 75 -6.97 25.60 5.02
N SER A 76 -6.26 26.59 4.48
CA SER A 76 -5.43 27.50 5.29
C SER A 76 -6.25 28.38 6.23
N ALA A 77 -7.44 28.83 5.80
CA ALA A 77 -8.33 29.65 6.61
C ALA A 77 -8.86 28.88 7.84
N LYS A 78 -9.06 27.56 7.68
CA LYS A 78 -9.54 26.69 8.76
C LYS A 78 -8.43 26.05 9.60
N GLY A 79 -7.20 26.01 9.08
CA GLY A 79 -6.09 25.30 9.72
C GLY A 79 -6.17 23.77 9.60
N ILE A 80 -7.11 23.24 8.81
CA ILE A 80 -7.39 21.80 8.71
C ILE A 80 -6.68 21.19 7.51
N THR A 81 -6.13 19.98 7.70
CA THR A 81 -5.60 19.16 6.61
C THR A 81 -6.27 17.79 6.62
N THR A 82 -6.76 17.35 5.47
CA THR A 82 -7.55 16.12 5.31
C THR A 82 -7.29 15.46 3.95
N PHE A 83 -8.03 14.40 3.63
CA PHE A 83 -7.96 13.70 2.36
C PHE A 83 -9.14 14.04 1.45
N CYS A 84 -8.92 14.03 0.14
CA CYS A 84 -9.92 14.34 -0.86
C CYS A 84 -9.87 13.30 -1.99
N SER A 85 -11.03 12.96 -2.53
CA SER A 85 -11.15 12.15 -3.74
C SER A 85 -10.55 12.90 -4.93
N THR A 86 -9.86 12.17 -5.82
CA THR A 86 -9.27 12.73 -7.04
C THR A 86 -10.32 13.43 -7.92
N ALA A 87 -11.52 12.86 -8.02
CA ALA A 87 -12.63 13.40 -8.80
C ALA A 87 -13.17 14.74 -8.23
N LYS A 88 -13.02 14.98 -6.93
CA LYS A 88 -13.58 16.15 -6.23
C LYS A 88 -12.57 17.27 -6.00
N LEU A 89 -11.36 17.17 -6.58
CA LEU A 89 -10.32 18.18 -6.40
C LEU A 89 -10.68 19.56 -6.93
N ALA A 90 -11.41 19.64 -8.05
CA ALA A 90 -11.82 20.93 -8.62
C ALA A 90 -12.83 21.64 -7.71
N GLU A 91 -13.84 20.91 -7.22
CA GLU A 91 -14.84 21.40 -6.26
C GLU A 91 -14.19 21.80 -4.93
N ALA A 92 -13.28 20.97 -4.41
CA ALA A 92 -12.51 21.29 -3.22
C ALA A 92 -11.70 22.58 -3.40
N LYS A 93 -11.06 22.77 -4.57
CA LYS A 93 -10.33 24.01 -4.89
C LYS A 93 -11.24 25.25 -4.89
N ALA A 94 -12.43 25.15 -5.48
CA ALA A 94 -13.42 26.22 -5.45
C ALA A 94 -13.88 26.55 -4.03
N ALA A 95 -13.96 25.55 -3.14
CA ALA A 95 -14.29 25.72 -1.73
C ALA A 95 -13.10 26.16 -0.84
N GLY A 96 -11.98 26.59 -1.43
CA GLY A 96 -10.83 27.12 -0.69
C GLY A 96 -9.85 26.07 -0.17
N TRP A 97 -9.97 24.81 -0.62
CA TRP A 97 -8.99 23.76 -0.32
C TRP A 97 -7.83 23.80 -1.33
N SER A 98 -6.61 23.73 -0.83
CA SER A 98 -5.41 23.63 -1.66
C SER A 98 -4.77 22.26 -1.49
N ARG A 99 -4.08 21.75 -2.52
CA ARG A 99 -3.29 20.52 -2.35
C ARG A 99 -2.22 20.78 -1.30
N ALA A 100 -2.22 19.97 -0.24
CA ALA A 100 -1.14 20.03 0.73
C ALA A 100 0.13 19.54 0.03
N LYS A 101 1.21 20.34 0.01
CA LYS A 101 2.51 19.90 -0.50
C LYS A 101 2.89 18.62 0.26
N LYS A 102 2.86 17.48 -0.40
CA LYS A 102 3.50 16.28 0.14
C LYS A 102 5.01 16.54 0.09
N PRO A 103 5.79 16.27 1.15
CA PRO A 103 7.18 15.92 0.91
C PRO A 103 7.15 14.78 -0.12
N ALA A 104 7.90 14.92 -1.21
CA ALA A 104 8.11 13.80 -2.11
C ALA A 104 8.50 12.59 -1.25
N PHE A 105 8.03 11.41 -1.62
CA PHE A 105 8.39 10.19 -0.91
C PHE A 105 9.90 9.99 -1.04
N ASN A 106 10.67 10.54 -0.10
CA ASN A 106 12.12 10.44 0.01
C ASN A 106 12.49 9.11 0.67
N VAL A 107 11.83 8.01 0.30
CA VAL A 107 12.48 6.72 0.51
C VAL A 107 13.54 6.67 -0.58
N LYS A 108 14.81 6.54 -0.18
CA LYS A 108 15.89 6.24 -1.11
C LYS A 108 15.42 5.09 -2.00
N ARG A 109 15.17 5.42 -3.26
CA ARG A 109 14.78 4.44 -4.28
C ARG A 109 16.05 3.65 -4.56
N SER A 110 16.14 2.47 -3.97
CA SER A 110 17.18 1.53 -4.33
C SER A 110 16.60 0.63 -5.42
N ASN A 111 16.99 0.93 -6.65
CA ASN A 111 16.59 0.19 -7.84
C ASN A 111 17.62 -0.90 -8.17
N THR A 112 18.65 -1.04 -7.34
CA THR A 112 19.76 -1.97 -7.55
C THR A 112 19.69 -3.05 -6.50
N PHE A 113 19.77 -4.30 -6.93
CA PHE A 113 19.92 -5.42 -6.03
C PHE A 113 21.20 -5.23 -5.17
N PRO A 114 21.15 -5.48 -3.86
CA PRO A 114 22.31 -5.27 -2.99
C PRO A 114 23.49 -6.15 -3.39
N GLY A 115 24.72 -5.62 -3.27
CA GLY A 115 25.94 -6.43 -3.33
C GLY A 115 26.19 -7.16 -1.99
N ALA A 116 26.98 -8.23 -2.01
CA ALA A 116 27.23 -9.10 -0.85
C ALA A 116 27.73 -8.39 0.41
N GLY A 117 28.36 -7.21 0.27
CA GLY A 117 28.86 -6.41 1.40
C GLY A 117 27.86 -5.41 2.01
N ASN A 118 26.67 -5.23 1.43
CA ASN A 118 25.70 -4.24 1.90
C ASN A 118 24.42 -4.90 2.45
N LEU A 119 24.46 -5.26 3.73
CA LEU A 119 23.32 -5.84 4.46
C LEU A 119 22.37 -4.79 5.03
N ARG A 120 22.77 -3.50 5.04
CA ARG A 120 22.03 -2.42 5.69
C ARG A 120 21.11 -1.72 4.67
N GLY A 121 19.81 -1.93 4.81
CA GLY A 121 18.80 -1.24 4.00
C GLY A 121 17.65 -2.14 3.61
N ALA A 122 16.78 -1.62 2.75
CA ALA A 122 15.67 -2.35 2.19
C ALA A 122 15.43 -1.90 0.74
N LEU A 123 15.05 -2.87 -0.08
CA LEU A 123 14.58 -2.67 -1.43
C LEU A 123 13.05 -2.62 -1.43
N VAL A 124 12.44 -1.94 -2.40
CA VAL A 124 11.00 -2.05 -2.63
C VAL A 124 10.77 -2.97 -3.82
N VAL A 125 10.23 -4.14 -3.49
CA VAL A 125 9.84 -5.17 -4.45
C VAL A 125 8.33 -5.21 -4.58
N TYR A 126 7.84 -5.85 -5.64
CA TYR A 126 6.43 -6.14 -5.84
C TYR A 126 6.19 -7.48 -6.51
N VAL A 127 4.97 -7.99 -6.37
CA VAL A 127 4.41 -9.10 -7.15
C VAL A 127 3.11 -8.64 -7.81
N ALA A 128 2.75 -9.25 -8.94
CA ALA A 128 1.44 -9.03 -9.54
C ALA A 128 0.42 -9.91 -8.81
N VAL A 129 -0.70 -9.32 -8.39
CA VAL A 129 -1.81 -10.07 -7.77
C VAL A 129 -3.08 -9.81 -8.56
N PRO A 130 -3.75 -10.84 -9.09
CA PRO A 130 -4.99 -10.66 -9.81
C PRO A 130 -6.09 -10.16 -8.87
N SER A 131 -6.78 -9.09 -9.26
CA SER A 131 -7.92 -8.54 -8.54
C SER A 131 -8.84 -7.80 -9.50
N GLY A 132 -10.12 -8.18 -9.53
CA GLY A 132 -11.14 -7.48 -10.34
C GLY A 132 -10.78 -7.38 -11.83
N GLY A 133 -10.09 -8.37 -12.39
CA GLY A 133 -9.66 -8.41 -13.79
C GLY A 133 -8.36 -7.65 -14.12
N VAL A 134 -7.68 -7.07 -13.12
CA VAL A 134 -6.40 -6.36 -13.29
C VAL A 134 -5.34 -6.95 -12.36
N ASN A 135 -4.08 -6.91 -12.77
CA ASN A 135 -2.96 -7.29 -11.93
C ASN A 135 -2.48 -6.10 -11.09
N LEU A 136 -2.79 -6.12 -9.80
CA LEU A 136 -2.30 -5.15 -8.83
C LEU A 136 -0.83 -5.40 -8.54
N LYS A 137 -0.01 -4.34 -8.56
CA LYS A 137 1.39 -4.42 -8.13
C LYS A 137 1.48 -4.28 -6.61
N TRP A 138 1.35 -5.40 -5.90
CA TRP A 138 1.45 -5.42 -4.44
C TRP A 138 2.91 -5.41 -4.03
N GLY A 139 3.33 -4.33 -3.35
CA GLY A 139 4.71 -4.11 -2.99
C GLY A 139 4.95 -4.04 -1.48
N TRP A 140 6.18 -4.39 -1.10
CA TRP A 140 6.65 -4.31 0.27
C TRP A 140 8.12 -3.92 0.34
N LYS A 141 8.57 -3.54 1.54
CA LYS A 141 9.99 -3.32 1.81
C LYS A 141 10.63 -4.65 2.17
N MET A 142 11.54 -5.14 1.32
CA MET A 142 12.33 -6.32 1.57
C MET A 142 13.72 -5.92 2.10
N PRO A 143 14.14 -6.35 3.30
CA PRO A 143 15.49 -6.11 3.80
C PRO A 143 16.57 -6.66 2.86
N PHE A 144 17.70 -5.95 2.69
CA PHE A 144 18.79 -6.39 1.82
C PHE A 144 19.36 -7.75 2.21
N ALA A 145 19.52 -8.02 3.52
CA ALA A 145 19.95 -9.32 4.00
C ALA A 145 19.01 -10.47 3.54
N GLN A 146 17.71 -10.21 3.51
CA GLN A 146 16.73 -11.18 3.01
C GLN A 146 16.84 -11.35 1.50
N ALA A 147 16.92 -10.24 0.75
CA ALA A 147 17.06 -10.29 -0.71
C ALA A 147 18.32 -11.07 -1.14
N LEU A 148 19.45 -10.88 -0.45
CA LEU A 148 20.70 -11.60 -0.69
C LEU A 148 20.58 -13.10 -0.40
N LYS A 149 19.94 -13.49 0.71
CA LYS A 149 19.71 -14.91 1.04
C LYS A 149 18.76 -15.59 0.06
N ILE A 150 17.83 -14.85 -0.55
CA ILE A 150 16.96 -15.37 -1.60
C ILE A 150 17.76 -15.53 -2.89
N GLY A 151 18.44 -14.47 -3.32
CA GLY A 151 19.19 -14.42 -4.59
C GLY A 151 18.33 -13.87 -5.75
N VAL A 152 18.97 -13.24 -6.73
CA VAL A 152 18.29 -12.61 -7.88
C VAL A 152 17.49 -13.62 -8.70
N THR A 153 18.06 -14.79 -8.94
CA THR A 153 17.42 -15.88 -9.72
C THR A 153 16.13 -16.35 -9.06
N ASP A 154 16.18 -16.63 -7.76
CA ASP A 154 15.01 -17.08 -7.01
C ASP A 154 13.94 -16.00 -6.92
N LEU A 155 14.32 -14.73 -6.71
CA LEU A 155 13.36 -13.61 -6.76
C LEU A 155 12.59 -13.60 -8.09
N GLY A 156 13.30 -13.74 -9.22
CA GLY A 156 12.68 -13.83 -10.54
C GLY A 156 11.75 -15.04 -10.67
N SER A 157 12.18 -16.21 -10.18
CA SER A 157 11.36 -17.44 -10.20
C SER A 157 10.11 -17.37 -9.34
N LEU A 158 10.06 -16.48 -8.34
CA LEU A 158 8.89 -16.23 -7.50
C LEU A 158 7.98 -15.12 -8.06
N GLY A 159 8.31 -14.57 -9.24
CA GLY A 159 7.61 -13.42 -9.83
C GLY A 159 7.87 -12.10 -9.09
N ILE A 160 8.87 -12.04 -8.22
CA ILE A 160 9.19 -10.84 -7.43
C ILE A 160 10.03 -9.89 -8.28
N LYS A 161 9.49 -8.70 -8.52
CA LYS A 161 10.11 -7.66 -9.34
C LYS A 161 10.62 -6.51 -8.49
N ILE A 162 11.74 -5.94 -8.90
CA ILE A 162 12.31 -4.72 -8.30
C ILE A 162 11.70 -3.51 -8.99
N THR A 163 11.27 -2.53 -8.21
CA THR A 163 10.63 -1.32 -8.75
C THR A 163 11.70 -0.37 -9.28
N ASN A 164 11.73 -0.15 -10.60
CA ASN A 164 12.83 0.56 -11.26
C ASN A 164 12.42 1.91 -11.86
N THR A 165 11.13 2.14 -12.09
CA THR A 165 10.64 3.37 -12.76
C THR A 165 9.61 4.13 -11.91
N ASP A 166 9.53 5.45 -12.10
CA ASP A 166 8.56 6.30 -11.41
C ASP A 166 7.11 5.87 -11.70
N ALA A 167 6.86 5.36 -12.91
CA ALA A 167 5.57 4.81 -13.29
C ALA A 167 5.23 3.54 -12.49
N GLU A 168 6.16 2.59 -12.35
CA GLU A 168 5.95 1.41 -11.50
C GLU A 168 5.73 1.82 -10.04
N TRP A 169 6.54 2.74 -9.52
CA TRP A 169 6.38 3.27 -8.17
C TRP A 169 5.03 3.94 -7.95
N ALA A 170 4.46 4.62 -8.96
CA ALA A 170 3.16 5.26 -8.88
C ALA A 170 2.02 4.22 -8.77
N ASP A 171 2.20 3.08 -9.41
CA ASP A 171 1.24 1.98 -9.56
C ASP A 171 1.28 0.98 -8.37
N LEU A 172 2.30 1.07 -7.50
CA LEU A 172 2.43 0.17 -6.36
C LEU A 172 1.35 0.38 -5.30
N VAL A 173 0.83 -0.75 -4.83
CA VAL A 173 0.06 -0.88 -3.59
C VAL A 173 1.04 -1.26 -2.47
N LEU A 174 1.36 -0.32 -1.57
CA LEU A 174 2.37 -0.50 -0.51
C LEU A 174 1.73 -0.55 0.88
N GLY A 175 1.89 -1.69 1.55
CA GLY A 175 1.42 -1.90 2.92
C GLY A 175 -0.11 -1.99 3.01
N CYS A 176 -0.76 -2.49 1.95
CA CYS A 176 -2.17 -2.79 1.95
C CYS A 176 -2.45 -4.14 2.60
N ASN A 177 -3.46 -4.18 3.48
CA ASN A 177 -3.91 -5.40 4.14
C ASN A 177 -4.87 -6.23 3.28
N SER A 178 -5.37 -5.67 2.18
CA SER A 178 -6.36 -6.32 1.30
C SER A 178 -5.81 -6.51 -0.12
N VAL A 179 -6.20 -7.64 -0.71
CA VAL A 179 -5.50 -8.40 -1.75
C VAL A 179 -4.05 -8.64 -1.37
N ARG A 180 -3.83 -9.58 -0.43
CA ARG A 180 -2.49 -9.96 0.01
C ARG A 180 -1.99 -11.17 -0.77
N PRO A 181 -0.80 -11.12 -1.40
CA PRO A 181 -0.24 -12.26 -2.10
C PRO A 181 0.04 -13.44 -1.14
N PRO A 182 0.02 -14.68 -1.65
CA PRO A 182 0.36 -15.85 -0.86
C PRO A 182 1.83 -15.82 -0.44
N ARG A 183 2.16 -16.56 0.62
CA ARG A 183 3.52 -16.67 1.15
C ARG A 183 4.16 -17.99 0.74
N THR A 184 5.47 -17.96 0.59
CA THR A 184 6.31 -19.13 0.35
C THR A 184 7.48 -19.14 1.32
N SER A 185 8.04 -20.32 1.57
CA SER A 185 9.23 -20.52 2.37
C SER A 185 10.23 -21.45 1.70
N LYS A 186 11.51 -21.23 2.01
CA LYS A 186 12.59 -22.20 1.80
C LYS A 186 13.44 -22.29 3.06
N THR A 187 13.97 -23.46 3.35
CA THR A 187 14.97 -23.64 4.39
C THR A 187 16.34 -23.55 3.75
N VAL A 188 17.19 -22.66 4.25
CA VAL A 188 18.58 -22.51 3.82
C VAL A 188 19.46 -23.04 4.94
N PHE A 189 20.28 -24.04 4.64
CA PHE A 189 21.22 -24.61 5.60
C PHE A 189 22.54 -23.85 5.54
N ASP A 190 23.03 -23.45 6.71
CA ASP A 190 24.38 -22.91 6.81
C ASP A 190 25.37 -24.08 6.79
N GLY A 191 26.24 -24.13 5.76
CA GLY A 191 27.05 -25.29 5.40
C GLY A 191 28.06 -25.74 6.46
N GLY A 192 28.25 -24.97 7.54
CA GLY A 192 29.15 -25.30 8.65
C GLY A 192 28.49 -25.68 9.97
N THR A 193 27.19 -25.43 10.17
CA THR A 193 26.55 -25.61 11.50
C THR A 193 25.34 -26.55 11.49
N GLY A 194 24.85 -26.98 10.32
CA GLY A 194 23.65 -27.81 10.20
C GLY A 194 22.36 -27.11 10.64
N LYS A 195 22.43 -25.83 11.07
CA LYS A 195 21.27 -25.01 11.42
C LYS A 195 20.61 -24.50 10.14
N GLY A 196 19.34 -24.84 9.97
CA GLY A 196 18.51 -24.36 8.86
C GLY A 196 17.80 -23.06 9.23
N ASP A 197 18.08 -21.99 8.50
CA ASP A 197 17.30 -20.75 8.55
C ASP A 197 16.10 -20.87 7.60
N THR A 198 14.88 -20.69 8.10
CA THR A 198 13.70 -20.62 7.22
C THR A 198 13.48 -19.20 6.74
N ILE A 199 13.58 -19.00 5.44
CA ILE A 199 13.28 -17.73 4.78
C ILE A 199 11.84 -17.77 4.33
N THR A 200 11.06 -16.74 4.65
CA THR A 200 9.67 -16.60 4.18
C THR A 200 9.52 -15.31 3.37
N THR A 201 8.83 -15.37 2.24
CA THR A 201 8.53 -14.21 1.40
C THR A 201 7.15 -14.34 0.77
N PHE A 202 6.69 -13.31 0.05
CA PHE A 202 5.54 -13.37 -0.84
C PHE A 202 5.98 -13.84 -2.24
N TYR A 203 5.05 -14.39 -3.02
CA TYR A 203 5.27 -14.76 -4.41
C TYR A 203 4.05 -14.40 -5.27
N ASP A 204 4.26 -14.35 -6.59
CA ASP A 204 3.18 -14.16 -7.57
C ASP A 204 2.31 -15.42 -7.62
N PRO A 205 0.99 -15.33 -7.32
CA PRO A 205 0.12 -16.50 -7.28
C PRO A 205 -0.06 -17.21 -8.63
N SER A 206 0.30 -16.57 -9.74
CA SER A 206 0.26 -17.20 -11.07
C SER A 206 1.46 -18.11 -11.35
N VAL A 207 2.49 -18.06 -10.48
CA VAL A 207 3.73 -18.81 -10.68
C VAL A 207 3.70 -20.14 -9.93
N THR A 208 4.15 -21.20 -10.59
CA THR A 208 4.38 -22.50 -9.96
C THR A 208 5.68 -22.47 -9.15
N LEU A 209 5.59 -22.72 -7.85
CA LEU A 209 6.75 -22.80 -6.98
C LEU A 209 7.63 -24.01 -7.36
N ALA A 210 8.91 -23.75 -7.67
CA ALA A 210 9.91 -24.78 -7.88
C ALA A 210 10.60 -25.14 -6.57
N TYR A 211 11.04 -26.39 -6.43
CA TYR A 211 11.90 -26.81 -5.31
C TYR A 211 13.15 -25.89 -5.23
N PRO A 212 13.55 -25.42 -4.03
CA PRO A 212 13.12 -25.83 -2.69
C PRO A 212 11.96 -25.03 -2.08
N TRP A 213 11.30 -24.16 -2.85
CA TRP A 213 10.22 -23.30 -2.36
C TRP A 213 8.93 -24.07 -2.15
N LYS A 214 8.24 -23.76 -1.05
CA LYS A 214 6.96 -24.38 -0.66
C LYS A 214 5.99 -23.30 -0.20
N PRO A 215 4.67 -23.47 -0.32
CA PRO A 215 3.70 -22.56 0.30
C PRO A 215 3.96 -22.44 1.81
N ALA A 216 3.88 -21.23 2.33
CA ALA A 216 4.00 -20.95 3.76
C ALA A 216 2.62 -20.61 4.32
N GLY A 217 2.01 -21.55 5.06
CA GLY A 217 0.63 -21.46 5.53
C GLY A 217 -0.38 -22.06 4.54
N ASP A 218 -1.66 -21.90 4.85
CA ASP A 218 -2.79 -22.14 3.97
C ASP A 218 -2.71 -21.17 2.78
N GLY A 219 -2.25 -21.67 1.62
CA GLY A 219 -1.92 -20.90 0.41
C GLY A 219 -3.08 -20.15 -0.27
N SER A 220 -4.10 -19.75 0.48
CA SER A 220 -5.21 -18.93 0.02
C SER A 220 -4.79 -17.46 -0.10
N ILE A 221 -5.32 -16.82 -1.14
CA ILE A 221 -5.35 -15.36 -1.23
C ILE A 221 -6.35 -14.93 -0.15
N PHE A 222 -5.91 -14.16 0.85
CA PHE A 222 -6.83 -13.56 1.81
C PHE A 222 -7.61 -12.45 1.10
N GLU A 223 -8.73 -12.82 0.51
CA GLU A 223 -9.80 -11.89 0.15
C GLU A 223 -10.60 -11.61 1.44
N ILE A 224 -10.59 -10.36 1.89
CA ILE A 224 -11.42 -9.87 3.01
C ILE A 224 -12.63 -9.16 2.42
#